data_AF-A0A932C2R5-F1
#
_entry.id   AF-A0A932C2R5-F1
#
_cell.length_a   1.000
_cell.length_b   1.000
_cell.length_c   1.000
_cell.angle_alpha   90.00
_cell.angle_beta   90.00
_cell.angle_gamma   90.00
#
_symmetry.space_group_name_H-M   'P 1'
#
loop_
_entity.id
_entity.type
_entity.pdbx_description
1 polymer ?
#
loop_
_entity_poly.entity_id
_entity_poly.type
_entity_poly.pdbx_seq_one_letter_code
_entity_poly.pdbx_strand_id
1 'polypeptide(L)'
;MFEELKDSLRELISTRLSPDDRRAAVQAMRDALVRAKLGIDDLRAGVGQTRTRLAQEEAELATIDRRRQLAEQIQDAETVAVATRYAEHHAERLAVLRRKLEAQEAELALAERDVGEMTQQLRVAASGGMPGPAPTATVADALDPDAALARDFETLSRSQAREARELDADARLAELKRRMGQ
;
A
#
# COMPACT_ATOMS: atom_id res chain seq x y z
N MET A 1 9.95 9.81 -14.17
CA MET A 1 9.47 8.41 -14.23
C MET A 1 7.96 8.28 -14.47
N PHE A 2 7.08 8.63 -13.53
CA PHE A 2 5.62 8.50 -13.74
C PHE A 2 5.07 9.48 -14.79
N GLU A 3 5.60 10.71 -14.83
CA GLU A 3 5.24 11.73 -15.83
C GLU A 3 5.75 11.39 -17.24
N GLU A 4 6.96 10.85 -17.37
CA GLU A 4 7.47 10.35 -18.67
C GLU A 4 6.63 9.19 -19.21
N LEU A 5 6.08 8.35 -18.32
CA LEU A 5 5.15 7.28 -18.69
C LEU A 5 3.79 7.85 -19.15
N LYS A 6 3.31 8.91 -18.50
CA LYS A 6 2.09 9.63 -18.89
C LYS A 6 2.25 10.31 -20.25
N ASP A 7 3.37 10.99 -20.49
CA ASP A 7 3.62 11.71 -21.73
C ASP A 7 3.81 10.78 -22.93
N SER A 8 4.59 9.71 -22.76
CA SER A 8 4.75 8.67 -23.79
C SER A 8 3.43 7.95 -24.11
N LEU A 9 2.57 7.72 -23.11
CA LEU A 9 1.24 7.14 -23.31
C LEU A 9 0.31 8.11 -24.06
N ARG A 10 0.37 9.41 -23.75
CA ARG A 10 -0.42 10.44 -24.41
C ARG A 10 -0.05 10.59 -25.89
N GLU A 11 1.24 10.48 -26.19
CA GLU A 11 1.79 10.51 -27.54
C GLU A 11 1.41 9.25 -28.34
N LEU A 12 1.48 8.07 -27.72
CA LEU A 12 1.03 6.79 -28.29
C LEU A 12 -0.47 6.79 -28.62
N ILE A 13 -1.31 7.30 -27.71
CA ILE A 13 -2.77 7.39 -27.94
C ILE A 13 -3.12 8.40 -29.04
N SER A 14 -2.31 9.46 -29.22
CA SER A 14 -2.51 10.47 -30.27
C SER A 14 -2.15 9.97 -31.68
N THR A 15 -1.31 8.94 -31.77
CA THR A 15 -0.92 8.32 -33.04
C THR A 15 -1.97 7.25 -33.39
N ARG A 16 -2.37 7.11 -34.67
CA ARG A 16 -3.30 6.03 -35.09
C ARG A 16 -2.58 4.67 -34.96
N LEU A 17 -2.56 4.14 -33.74
CA LEU A 17 -1.99 2.85 -33.42
C LEU A 17 -2.66 1.76 -34.26
N SER A 18 -1.86 0.82 -34.73
CA SER A 18 -2.38 -0.40 -35.34
C SER A 18 -3.26 -1.14 -34.32
N PRO A 19 -4.22 -1.97 -34.75
CA PRO A 19 -5.06 -2.74 -33.84
C PRO A 19 -4.26 -3.65 -32.88
N ASP A 20 -3.07 -4.11 -33.30
CA ASP A 20 -2.15 -4.90 -32.47
C ASP A 20 -1.45 -4.03 -31.41
N ASP A 21 -0.93 -2.85 -31.79
CA ASP A 21 -0.28 -1.92 -30.85
C ASP A 21 -1.26 -1.38 -29.81
N ARG A 22 -2.52 -1.15 -30.20
CA ARG A 22 -3.59 -0.77 -29.27
C ARG A 22 -3.88 -1.86 -28.25
N ARG A 23 -3.91 -3.14 -28.67
CA ARG A 23 -4.10 -4.27 -27.76
C ARG A 23 -2.93 -4.40 -26.78
N ALA A 24 -1.70 -4.26 -27.26
CA ALA A 24 -0.51 -4.26 -26.41
C ALA A 24 -0.53 -3.11 -25.38
N ALA A 25 -0.91 -1.89 -25.80
CA ALA A 25 -1.04 -0.74 -24.91
C ALA A 25 -2.11 -0.95 -23.82
N VAL A 26 -3.28 -1.50 -24.17
CA VAL A 26 -4.34 -1.81 -23.21
C VAL A 26 -3.89 -2.85 -22.18
N GLN A 27 -3.14 -3.88 -22.60
CA GLN A 27 -2.59 -4.87 -21.66
C GLN A 27 -1.53 -4.25 -20.73
N ALA A 28 -0.63 -3.41 -21.25
CA ALA A 28 0.34 -2.71 -20.42
C ALA A 28 -0.34 -1.78 -19.38
N MET A 29 -1.42 -1.09 -19.77
CA MET A 29 -2.23 -0.29 -18.84
C MET A 29 -2.89 -1.15 -17.77
N ARG A 30 -3.36 -2.36 -18.14
CA ARG A 30 -3.95 -3.34 -17.21
C ARG A 30 -2.93 -3.77 -16.15
N ASP A 31 -1.74 -4.19 -16.59
CA ASP A 31 -0.66 -4.63 -15.71
C ASP A 31 -0.23 -3.51 -14.75
N ALA A 32 -0.10 -2.28 -15.27
CA ALA A 32 0.22 -1.11 -14.45
C ALA A 32 -0.86 -0.83 -13.39
N LEU A 33 -2.14 -0.96 -13.75
CA LEU A 33 -3.25 -0.78 -12.82
C LEU A 33 -3.27 -1.85 -11.72
N VAL A 34 -2.98 -3.10 -12.06
CA VAL A 34 -2.90 -4.17 -11.06
C VAL A 34 -1.76 -3.90 -10.07
N ARG A 35 -0.58 -3.51 -10.56
CA ARG A 35 0.54 -3.12 -9.68
C ARG A 35 0.20 -1.92 -8.80
N ALA A 36 -0.47 -0.91 -9.34
CA ALA A 36 -0.91 0.26 -8.59
C ALA A 36 -1.92 -0.11 -7.49
N LYS A 37 -2.87 -1.01 -7.78
CA LYS A 37 -3.82 -1.53 -6.77
C LYS A 37 -3.12 -2.30 -5.64
N LEU A 38 -2.09 -3.10 -5.94
CA LEU A 38 -1.30 -3.77 -4.91
C LEU A 38 -0.56 -2.74 -4.04
N GLY A 39 0.02 -1.71 -4.64
CA GLY A 39 0.66 -0.61 -3.89
C GLY A 39 -0.32 0.15 -2.99
N ILE A 40 -1.59 0.32 -3.40
CA ILE A 40 -2.64 0.90 -2.54
C ILE A 40 -2.90 0.02 -1.31
N ASP A 41 -2.96 -1.30 -1.48
CA ASP A 41 -3.18 -2.20 -0.35
C ASP A 41 -2.00 -2.20 0.62
N ASP A 42 -0.77 -2.09 0.11
CA ASP A 42 0.42 -1.88 0.95
C ASP A 42 0.36 -0.55 1.73
N LEU A 43 -0.05 0.54 1.08
CA LEU A 43 -0.25 1.84 1.73
C LEU A 43 -1.33 1.75 2.83
N ARG A 44 -2.45 1.09 2.55
CA ARG A 44 -3.53 0.85 3.52
C ARG A 44 -3.04 0.03 4.71
N ALA A 45 -2.28 -1.03 4.46
CA ALA A 45 -1.66 -1.83 5.51
C ALA A 45 -0.68 -0.98 6.35
N GLY A 46 0.13 -0.14 5.70
CA GLY A 46 1.04 0.80 6.36
C GLY A 46 0.31 1.81 7.25
N VAL A 47 -0.78 2.40 6.77
CA VAL A 47 -1.67 3.28 7.56
C VAL A 47 -2.22 2.52 8.78
N GLY A 48 -2.73 1.30 8.57
CA GLY A 48 -3.25 0.46 9.65
C GLY A 48 -2.20 0.17 10.73
N GLN A 49 -0.98 -0.16 10.34
CA GLN A 49 0.13 -0.36 11.29
C GLN A 49 0.47 0.91 12.06
N THR A 50 0.54 2.07 11.39
CA THR A 50 0.81 3.35 12.05
C THR A 50 -0.29 3.70 13.05
N ARG A 51 -1.57 3.49 12.70
CA ARG A 51 -2.70 3.70 13.63
C ARG A 51 -2.61 2.81 14.87
N THR A 52 -2.28 1.54 14.71
CA THR A 52 -2.08 0.62 15.84
C THR A 52 -0.94 1.08 16.75
N ARG A 53 0.20 1.47 16.19
CA ARG A 53 1.34 1.99 16.97
C ARG A 53 0.98 3.29 17.70
N LEU A 54 0.24 4.17 17.05
CA LEU A 54 -0.23 5.42 17.66
C LEU A 54 -1.15 5.13 18.86
N ALA A 55 -2.10 4.21 18.72
CA ALA A 55 -2.98 3.82 19.82
C ALA A 55 -2.21 3.17 21.00
N GLN A 56 -1.19 2.36 20.70
CA GLN A 56 -0.31 1.77 21.72
C GLN A 56 0.44 2.87 22.49
N GLU A 57 1.05 3.81 21.77
CA GLU A 57 1.80 4.92 22.36
C GLU A 57 0.90 5.83 23.22
N GLU A 58 -0.34 6.09 22.78
CA GLU A 58 -1.33 6.85 23.57
C GLU A 58 -1.71 6.12 24.86
N ALA A 59 -1.87 4.79 24.82
CA ALA A 59 -2.16 3.99 25.99
C ALA A 59 -0.97 3.93 26.98
N GLU A 60 0.26 3.89 26.47
CA GLU A 60 1.47 3.97 27.27
C GLU A 60 1.60 5.32 27.98
N LEU A 61 1.43 6.43 27.24
CA LEU A 61 1.45 7.78 27.81
C LEU A 61 0.38 7.93 28.91
N ALA A 62 -0.85 7.49 28.65
CA ALA A 62 -1.92 7.53 29.65
C ALA A 62 -1.59 6.70 30.90
N THR A 63 -0.86 5.59 30.75
CA THR A 63 -0.40 4.76 31.87
C THR A 63 0.67 5.47 32.68
N ILE A 64 1.62 6.13 32.01
CA ILE A 64 2.67 6.92 32.65
C ILE A 64 2.08 8.10 33.42
N ASP A 65 1.12 8.81 32.83
CA ASP A 65 0.44 9.93 33.48
C ASP A 65 -0.31 9.49 34.75
N ARG A 66 -1.03 8.36 34.69
CA ARG A 66 -1.67 7.79 35.89
C ARG A 66 -0.66 7.43 36.97
N ARG A 67 0.47 6.82 36.59
CA ARG A 67 1.54 6.46 37.54
C ARG A 67 2.20 7.70 38.15
N ARG A 68 2.42 8.74 37.36
CA ARG A 68 2.91 10.05 37.84
C ARG A 68 1.98 10.62 38.90
N GLN A 69 0.67 10.67 38.61
CA GLN A 69 -0.33 11.19 39.56
C GLN A 69 -0.35 10.41 40.88
N LEU A 70 -0.22 9.07 40.83
CA LEU A 70 -0.12 8.25 42.04
C LEU A 70 1.16 8.54 42.82
N ALA A 71 2.29 8.71 42.13
CA ALA A 71 3.57 9.07 42.76
C ALA A 71 3.53 10.46 43.41
N GLU A 72 2.86 11.43 42.78
CA GLU A 72 2.62 12.76 43.36
C GLU A 72 1.83 12.67 44.68
N GLN A 73 0.80 11.82 44.73
CA GLN A 73 -0.02 11.64 45.95
C GLN A 73 0.77 11.09 47.13
N ILE A 74 1.76 10.23 46.88
CA ILE A 74 2.61 9.65 47.92
C ILE A 74 3.93 10.42 48.11
N GLN A 75 4.09 11.56 47.44
CA GLN A 75 5.28 12.42 47.51
C GLN A 75 6.58 11.71 47.07
N ASP A 76 6.49 10.73 46.16
CA ASP A 76 7.65 10.09 45.54
C ASP A 76 8.19 10.94 44.39
N ALA A 77 9.08 11.88 44.74
CA ALA A 77 9.66 12.82 43.79
C ALA A 77 10.51 12.16 42.69
N GLU A 78 11.14 11.01 42.97
CA GLU A 78 11.97 10.32 41.99
C GLU A 78 11.11 9.73 40.88
N THR A 79 10.05 9.00 41.26
CA THR A 79 9.11 8.43 40.28
C THR A 79 8.41 9.53 39.47
N VAL A 80 8.06 10.67 40.08
CA VAL A 80 7.47 11.81 39.36
C VAL A 80 8.43 12.39 38.32
N ALA A 81 9.70 12.57 38.67
CA ALA A 81 10.72 13.07 37.75
C ALA A 81 10.94 12.11 36.57
N VAL A 82 11.04 10.81 36.84
CA VAL A 82 11.17 9.78 35.80
C VAL A 82 9.94 9.76 34.90
N ALA A 83 8.73 9.71 35.47
CA ALA A 83 7.49 9.66 34.70
C ALA A 83 7.32 10.90 33.81
N THR A 84 7.73 12.08 34.28
CA THR A 84 7.69 13.32 33.49
C THR A 84 8.59 13.23 32.25
N ARG A 85 9.84 12.77 32.41
CA ARG A 85 10.77 12.61 31.29
C ARG A 85 10.27 11.58 30.26
N TYR A 86 9.70 10.47 30.73
CA TYR A 86 9.12 9.48 29.81
C TYR A 86 7.88 10.03 29.11
N ALA A 87 7.00 10.76 29.81
CA ALA A 87 5.82 11.39 29.22
C ALA A 87 6.20 12.36 28.09
N GLU A 88 7.24 13.18 28.27
CA GLU A 88 7.78 14.06 27.23
C GLU A 88 8.23 13.27 25.99
N HIS A 89 9.01 12.21 26.19
CA HIS A 89 9.50 11.38 25.09
C HIS A 89 8.37 10.64 24.35
N HIS A 90 7.35 10.15 25.05
CA HIS A 90 6.17 9.55 24.41
C HIS A 90 5.33 10.61 23.68
N ALA A 91 5.23 11.84 24.21
CA ALA A 91 4.55 12.94 23.52
C ALA A 91 5.26 13.34 22.21
N GLU A 92 6.60 13.36 22.20
CA GLU A 92 7.39 13.57 20.98
C GLU A 92 7.14 12.46 19.94
N ARG A 93 7.16 11.19 20.38
CA ARG A 93 6.86 10.03 19.52
C ARG A 93 5.45 10.11 18.94
N LEU A 94 4.46 10.44 19.74
CA LEU A 94 3.09 10.67 19.28
C LEU A 94 3.02 11.76 18.22
N ALA A 95 3.71 12.87 18.42
CA ALA A 95 3.74 13.96 17.44
C ALA A 95 4.38 13.53 16.11
N VAL A 96 5.40 12.67 16.13
CA VAL A 96 5.98 12.09 14.91
C VAL A 96 5.02 11.10 14.25
N LEU A 97 4.41 10.19 15.02
CA LEU A 97 3.48 9.19 14.50
C LEU A 97 2.23 9.83 13.89
N ARG A 98 1.70 10.91 14.48
CA ARG A 98 0.57 11.67 13.95
C ARG A 98 0.90 12.31 12.59
N ARG A 99 2.05 12.99 12.49
CA ARG A 99 2.52 13.57 11.22
C ARG A 99 2.74 12.50 10.16
N LYS A 100 3.28 11.35 10.55
CA LYS A 100 3.44 10.20 9.65
C LYS A 100 2.09 9.68 9.16
N LEU A 101 1.12 9.52 10.06
CA LEU A 101 -0.21 9.06 9.71
C LEU A 101 -0.88 10.00 8.71
N GLU A 102 -0.85 11.31 8.98
CA GLU A 102 -1.39 12.34 8.08
C GLU A 102 -0.76 12.26 6.68
N ALA A 103 0.58 12.16 6.61
CA ALA A 103 1.28 12.02 5.34
C ALA A 103 0.88 10.74 4.58
N GLN A 104 0.78 9.60 5.27
CA GLN A 104 0.39 8.34 4.67
C GLN A 104 -1.07 8.34 4.19
N GLU A 105 -1.99 8.97 4.93
CA GLU A 105 -3.38 9.12 4.51
C GLU A 105 -3.52 10.04 3.29
N ALA A 106 -2.74 11.12 3.23
CA ALA A 106 -2.68 12.00 2.06
C ALA A 106 -2.12 11.30 0.82
N GLU A 107 -1.05 10.51 0.99
CA GLU A 107 -0.47 9.69 -0.09
C GLU A 107 -1.46 8.64 -0.59
N LEU A 108 -2.14 7.93 0.31
CA LEU A 108 -3.18 6.97 -0.04
C LEU A 108 -4.31 7.63 -0.84
N ALA A 109 -4.77 8.81 -0.42
CA ALA A 109 -5.82 9.55 -1.13
C ALA A 109 -5.38 10.03 -2.54
N LEU A 110 -4.09 10.33 -2.74
CA LEU A 110 -3.55 10.61 -4.07
C LEU A 110 -3.53 9.34 -4.93
N ALA A 111 -2.99 8.25 -4.40
CA ALA A 111 -2.89 6.97 -5.12
C ALA A 111 -4.27 6.42 -5.52
N GLU A 112 -5.26 6.50 -4.63
CA GLU A 112 -6.64 6.07 -4.93
C GLU A 112 -7.28 6.90 -6.06
N ARG A 113 -7.02 8.22 -6.10
CA ARG A 113 -7.47 9.08 -7.20
C ARG A 113 -6.80 8.70 -8.51
N ASP A 114 -5.48 8.54 -8.51
CA ASP A 114 -4.71 8.17 -9.70
C ASP A 114 -5.18 6.83 -10.29
N VAL A 115 -5.40 5.81 -9.45
CA VAL A 115 -5.94 4.52 -9.90
C VAL A 115 -7.36 4.66 -10.45
N GLY A 116 -8.18 5.53 -9.85
CA GLY A 116 -9.51 5.87 -10.36
C GLY A 116 -9.45 6.47 -11.78
N GLU A 117 -8.55 7.42 -12.01
CA GLU A 117 -8.33 8.03 -13.33
C GLU A 117 -7.80 7.02 -14.35
N MET A 118 -6.79 6.21 -13.97
CA MET A 118 -6.24 5.17 -14.84
C MET A 118 -7.30 4.13 -15.23
N THR A 119 -8.19 3.76 -14.30
CA THR A 119 -9.30 2.84 -14.57
C THR A 119 -10.26 3.42 -15.60
N GLN A 120 -10.59 4.71 -15.50
CA GLN A 120 -11.44 5.40 -16.48
C GLN A 120 -10.78 5.45 -17.86
N GLN A 121 -9.49 5.78 -17.92
CA GLN A 121 -8.71 5.78 -19.17
C GLN A 121 -8.68 4.40 -19.83
N LEU A 122 -8.52 3.34 -19.03
CA LEU A 122 -8.55 1.96 -19.52
C LEU A 122 -9.93 1.61 -20.13
N ARG A 123 -11.05 2.01 -19.49
CA ARG A 123 -12.39 1.79 -20.04
C ARG A 123 -12.59 2.49 -21.38
N VAL A 124 -12.12 3.74 -21.51
CA VAL A 124 -12.19 4.49 -22.77
C VAL A 124 -11.35 3.81 -23.85
N ALA A 125 -10.14 3.37 -23.50
CA ALA A 125 -9.25 2.65 -24.43
C ALA A 125 -9.82 1.29 -24.86
N ALA A 126 -10.44 0.54 -23.94
CA ALA A 126 -11.05 -0.77 -24.19
C ALA A 126 -12.34 -0.69 -25.03
N SER A 127 -13.20 0.30 -24.76
CA SER A 127 -14.46 0.50 -25.51
C SER A 127 -14.26 1.02 -26.94
N GLY A 128 -13.07 1.53 -27.27
CA GLY A 128 -12.70 1.98 -28.62
C GLY A 128 -12.22 0.88 -29.59
N GLY A 129 -12.39 -0.42 -29.27
CA GLY A 129 -11.88 -1.55 -30.07
C GLY A 129 -12.97 -2.44 -30.70
N MET A 130 -12.92 -2.62 -32.02
CA MET A 130 -13.77 -3.55 -32.80
C MET A 130 -13.49 -5.03 -32.47
N PRO A 131 -14.49 -5.94 -32.61
CA PRO A 131 -14.32 -7.36 -32.35
C PRO A 131 -13.56 -8.03 -33.50
N GLY A 132 -12.33 -8.49 -33.23
CA GLY A 132 -11.56 -9.36 -34.12
C GLY A 132 -11.24 -10.68 -33.43
N PRO A 133 -11.22 -11.81 -34.14
CA PRO A 133 -10.99 -13.12 -33.53
C PRO A 133 -9.51 -13.26 -33.16
N ALA A 134 -9.21 -13.36 -31.87
CA ALA A 134 -7.90 -13.75 -31.38
C ALA A 134 -7.97 -15.17 -30.78
N PRO A 135 -6.94 -16.01 -30.94
CA PRO A 135 -6.67 -17.02 -29.94
C PRO A 135 -5.97 -16.38 -28.73
N THR A 136 -6.40 -16.80 -27.54
CA THR A 136 -5.88 -16.60 -26.16
C THR A 136 -6.40 -15.46 -25.27
N ALA A 137 -7.13 -14.45 -25.77
CA ALA A 137 -8.06 -13.71 -24.91
C ALA A 137 -9.40 -14.45 -24.93
N THR A 138 -9.88 -14.97 -23.79
CA THR A 138 -11.26 -15.49 -23.75
C THR A 138 -12.19 -14.35 -24.11
N VAL A 139 -13.19 -14.62 -24.94
CA VAL A 139 -14.19 -13.63 -25.40
C VAL A 139 -14.80 -12.86 -24.20
N ALA A 140 -14.83 -13.48 -23.02
CA ALA A 140 -15.23 -12.88 -21.75
C ALA A 140 -14.39 -11.67 -21.28
N ASP A 141 -13.06 -11.66 -21.50
CA ASP A 141 -12.16 -10.58 -21.02
C ASP A 141 -12.30 -9.30 -21.85
N ALA A 142 -12.71 -9.43 -23.12
CA ALA A 142 -13.00 -8.30 -23.99
C ALA A 142 -14.39 -7.69 -23.69
N LEU A 143 -15.30 -8.48 -23.12
CA LEU A 143 -16.67 -8.07 -22.79
C LEU A 143 -16.75 -7.37 -21.42
N ASP A 144 -15.86 -7.71 -20.47
CA ASP A 144 -15.81 -7.10 -19.14
C ASP A 144 -14.36 -6.86 -18.66
N PRO A 145 -13.81 -5.63 -18.87
CA PRO A 145 -12.45 -5.30 -18.46
C PRO A 145 -12.28 -5.26 -16.94
N ASP A 146 -13.34 -4.96 -16.17
CA ASP A 146 -13.27 -4.89 -14.70
C ASP A 146 -13.17 -6.31 -14.12
N ALA A 147 -13.92 -7.27 -14.65
CA ALA A 147 -13.86 -8.67 -14.23
C ALA A 147 -12.50 -9.33 -14.53
N ALA A 148 -11.87 -8.99 -15.65
CA ALA A 148 -10.54 -9.51 -15.96
C ALA A 148 -9.44 -8.81 -15.15
N LEU A 149 -9.56 -7.50 -14.90
CA LEU A 149 -8.69 -6.80 -13.93
C LEU A 149 -8.75 -7.40 -12.52
N ALA A 150 -9.95 -7.76 -12.07
CA ALA A 150 -10.14 -8.38 -10.75
C ALA A 150 -9.46 -9.75 -10.66
N ARG A 151 -9.52 -10.55 -11.73
CA ARG A 151 -8.85 -11.86 -11.81
C ARG A 151 -7.32 -11.75 -11.83
N ASP A 152 -6.79 -10.79 -12.60
CA ASP A 152 -5.35 -10.53 -12.65
C ASP A 152 -4.84 -10.07 -11.29
N PHE A 153 -5.59 -9.17 -10.65
CA PHE A 153 -5.31 -8.71 -9.29
C PHE A 153 -5.34 -9.85 -8.27
N GLU A 154 -6.34 -10.72 -8.28
CA GLU A 154 -6.41 -11.88 -7.39
C GLU A 154 -5.23 -12.84 -7.60
N THR A 155 -4.81 -13.02 -8.86
CA THR A 155 -3.68 -13.89 -9.20
C THR A 155 -2.36 -13.34 -8.69
N LEU A 156 -2.09 -12.04 -8.90
CA LEU A 156 -0.88 -11.39 -8.40
C LEU A 156 -0.89 -11.23 -6.87
N SER A 157 -2.05 -10.96 -6.26
CA SER A 157 -2.20 -10.94 -4.80
C SER A 157 -1.84 -12.30 -4.18
N ARG A 158 -2.31 -13.40 -4.77
CA ARG A 158 -1.97 -14.76 -4.31
C ARG A 158 -0.49 -15.09 -4.50
N SER A 159 0.17 -14.60 -5.55
CA SER A 159 1.61 -14.83 -5.74
C SER A 159 2.43 -14.08 -4.69
N GLN A 160 2.15 -12.80 -4.45
CA GLN A 160 2.81 -12.02 -3.39
C GLN A 160 2.60 -12.63 -2.01
N ALA A 161 1.39 -13.12 -1.71
CA ALA A 161 1.13 -13.79 -0.43
C ALA A 161 1.95 -15.08 -0.23
N ARG A 162 2.32 -15.77 -1.33
CA ARG A 162 3.24 -16.93 -1.26
C ARG A 162 4.67 -16.47 -1.02
N GLU A 163 5.14 -15.49 -1.78
CA GLU A 163 6.49 -14.92 -1.63
C GLU A 163 6.72 -14.38 -0.21
N ALA A 164 5.74 -13.67 0.35
CA ALA A 164 5.82 -13.15 1.72
C ALA A 164 5.96 -14.27 2.78
N ARG A 165 5.27 -15.40 2.58
CA ARG A 165 5.38 -16.57 3.47
C ARG A 165 6.72 -17.28 3.32
N GLU A 166 7.26 -17.35 2.10
CA GLU A 166 8.58 -17.92 1.83
C GLU A 166 9.67 -17.08 2.50
N LEU A 167 9.61 -15.74 2.38
CA LEU A 167 10.54 -14.84 3.06
C LEU A 167 10.49 -14.95 4.59
N ASP A 168 9.29 -15.08 5.17
CA ASP A 168 9.13 -15.28 6.61
C ASP A 168 9.65 -16.67 7.06
N ALA A 169 9.43 -17.71 6.25
CA ALA A 169 10.00 -19.03 6.50
C ALA A 169 11.54 -19.00 6.45
N ASP A 170 12.12 -18.31 5.47
CA ASP A 170 13.56 -18.14 5.34
C ASP A 170 14.17 -17.35 6.51
N ALA A 171 13.49 -16.28 6.96
CA ALA A 171 13.90 -15.52 8.12
C ALA A 171 13.92 -16.39 9.40
N ARG A 172 12.88 -17.21 9.60
CA ARG A 172 12.81 -18.16 10.73
C ARG A 172 13.89 -19.24 10.64
N LEU A 173 14.16 -19.76 9.45
CA LEU A 173 15.24 -20.72 9.22
C LEU A 173 16.62 -20.10 9.49
N ALA A 174 16.85 -18.84 9.09
CA ALA A 174 18.08 -18.12 9.37
C ALA A 174 18.29 -17.88 10.87
N GLU A 175 17.22 -17.54 11.60
CA GLU A 175 17.26 -17.38 13.06
C GLU A 175 17.55 -18.72 13.77
N LEU A 176 16.93 -19.81 13.31
CA LEU A 176 17.20 -21.16 13.83
C LEU A 176 18.64 -21.61 13.56
N LYS A 177 19.17 -21.38 12.35
CA LYS A 177 20.59 -21.67 12.03
C LYS A 177 21.53 -20.90 12.94
N ARG A 178 21.29 -19.59 13.12
CA ARG A 178 22.07 -18.74 14.02
C ARG A 178 22.01 -19.20 15.49
N ARG A 179 20.86 -19.71 15.96
CA ARG A 179 20.71 -20.30 17.31
C ARG A 179 21.37 -21.67 17.46
N MET A 180 21.43 -22.46 16.39
CA MET A 180 21.99 -23.82 16.39
C MET A 180 23.51 -23.86 16.16
N GLY A 181 24.18 -22.71 16.04
CA GLY A 181 25.65 -22.62 16.04
C GLY A 181 26.33 -23.08 14.74
N GLN A 182 25.67 -22.91 13.59
CA GLN A 182 26.30 -22.91 12.27
C GLN A 182 26.15 -21.54 11.61
#